data_AF-A0A327HEH7-F1
#
_entry.id   AF-A0A327HEH7-F1
#
_cell.length_a   1.000
_cell.length_b   1.000
_cell.length_c   1.000
_cell.angle_alpha   90.00
_cell.angle_beta   90.00
_cell.angle_gamma   90.00
#
_symmetry.space_group_name_H-M   'P 1'
#
loop_
_entity.id
_entity.type
_entity.pdbx_description
1 polymer ?
#
loop_
_entity_poly.entity_id
_entity_poly.type
_entity_poly.pdbx_seq_one_letter_code
_entity_poly.pdbx_strand_id
1 'polypeptide(L)'
;MQAKSMQRVREELWREDEPSYNRTWDEIEAVLFSAINEMNAQRAKFQLRKNTGPKEATYRALMKYQRAKGIVDSLRWAIGTRGQRSPLEEGLGD
;
A
#
# COMPACT_ATOMS: atom_id res chain seq x y z
N MET A 1 -35.78 31.35 -11.95
CA MET A 1 -35.60 30.72 -10.62
C MET A 1 -34.85 29.42 -10.83
N GLN A 2 -33.72 29.28 -10.16
CA GLN A 2 -33.17 27.97 -9.84
C GLN A 2 -32.44 27.19 -10.96
N ALA A 3 -31.49 27.86 -11.61
CA ALA A 3 -30.16 27.26 -11.78
C ALA A 3 -29.58 26.70 -10.45
N LYS A 4 -30.15 27.10 -9.30
CA LYS A 4 -30.12 26.38 -8.01
C LYS A 4 -30.48 24.88 -8.11
N SER A 5 -31.23 24.43 -9.11
CA SER A 5 -31.46 22.98 -9.31
C SER A 5 -30.23 22.29 -9.91
N MET A 6 -29.45 22.97 -10.77
CA MET A 6 -28.11 22.49 -11.16
C MET A 6 -27.07 22.66 -10.06
N GLN A 7 -27.32 23.55 -9.10
CA GLN A 7 -26.47 23.73 -7.91
C GLN A 7 -26.63 22.56 -6.93
N ARG A 8 -27.84 21.97 -6.82
CA ARG A 8 -28.06 20.70 -6.09
C ARG A 8 -27.38 19.50 -6.73
N VAL A 9 -27.36 19.41 -8.06
CA VAL A 9 -26.64 18.35 -8.80
C VAL A 9 -25.11 18.45 -8.61
N ARG A 10 -24.60 19.63 -8.24
CA ARG A 10 -23.16 19.88 -8.05
C ARG A 10 -22.67 19.63 -6.63
N GLU A 11 -23.54 19.71 -5.63
CA GLU A 11 -23.25 19.30 -4.24
C GLU A 11 -23.29 17.76 -4.08
N GLU A 12 -23.96 17.06 -4.99
CA GLU A 12 -24.08 15.60 -5.05
C GLU A 12 -22.98 14.89 -5.86
N LEU A 13 -21.89 15.59 -6.20
CA LEU A 13 -20.63 14.90 -6.48
C LEU A 13 -20.11 14.40 -5.13
N TRP A 14 -20.50 13.17 -4.78
CA TRP A 14 -19.68 12.30 -3.98
C TRP A 14 -18.22 12.56 -4.36
N ARG A 15 -17.41 13.07 -3.43
CA ARG A 15 -15.99 13.22 -3.71
C ARG A 15 -15.49 11.79 -3.96
N GLU A 16 -15.09 11.47 -5.18
CA GLU A 16 -14.62 10.12 -5.53
C GLU A 16 -13.50 9.65 -4.58
N ASP A 17 -12.78 10.61 -4.00
CA ASP A 17 -11.69 10.39 -3.04
C ASP A 17 -12.12 10.34 -1.57
N GLU A 18 -13.41 10.46 -1.23
CA GLU A 18 -13.87 10.37 0.15
C GLU A 18 -13.85 8.91 0.63
N PRO A 19 -13.22 8.62 1.78
CA PRO A 19 -13.18 7.26 2.29
C PRO A 19 -14.59 6.78 2.63
N SER A 20 -14.95 5.58 2.17
CA SER A 20 -16.25 4.98 2.48
C SER A 20 -16.41 4.54 3.94
N TYR A 21 -15.31 4.42 4.69
CA TYR A 21 -15.23 3.95 6.09
C TYR A 21 -16.03 2.66 6.42
N ASN A 22 -16.41 1.89 5.40
CA ASN A 22 -17.29 0.72 5.53
C ASN A 22 -16.54 -0.63 5.49
N ARG A 23 -15.21 -0.60 5.39
CA ARG A 23 -14.37 -1.80 5.43
C ARG A 23 -14.38 -2.40 6.84
N THR A 24 -14.59 -3.71 6.92
CA THR A 24 -14.53 -4.47 8.16
C THR A 24 -13.08 -4.74 8.56
N TRP A 25 -12.86 -5.07 9.84
CA TRP A 25 -11.55 -5.50 10.33
C TRP A 25 -11.04 -6.75 9.60
N ASP A 26 -11.91 -7.73 9.35
CA ASP A 26 -11.55 -8.97 8.63
C ASP A 26 -11.05 -8.68 7.21
N GLU A 27 -11.69 -7.77 6.47
CA GLU A 27 -11.25 -7.36 5.14
C GLU A 27 -9.88 -6.67 5.19
N ILE A 28 -9.66 -5.80 6.18
CA ILE A 28 -8.40 -5.09 6.38
C ILE A 28 -7.27 -6.08 6.72
N GLU A 29 -7.53 -7.02 7.62
CA GLU A 29 -6.58 -8.06 8.01
C GLU A 29 -6.28 -9.03 6.85
N ALA A 30 -7.28 -9.40 6.05
CA ALA A 30 -7.10 -10.22 4.86
C ALA A 30 -6.21 -9.53 3.81
N VAL A 31 -6.38 -8.22 3.62
CA VAL A 31 -5.51 -7.41 2.75
C VAL A 31 -4.08 -7.36 3.31
N LEU A 32 -3.92 -7.11 4.61
CA LEU A 32 -2.60 -7.10 5.24
C LEU A 32 -1.90 -8.48 5.11
N PHE A 33 -2.61 -9.56 5.37
CA PHE A 33 -2.10 -10.92 5.22
C PHE A 33 -1.63 -11.20 3.78
N SER A 34 -2.45 -10.84 2.79
CA SER A 34 -2.11 -10.98 1.37
C SER A 34 -0.88 -10.16 0.99
N ALA A 35 -0.79 -8.91 1.48
CA ALA A 35 0.36 -8.04 1.25
C ALA A 35 1.65 -8.59 1.87
N ILE A 36 1.59 -9.16 3.08
CA ILE A 36 2.73 -9.81 3.74
C ILE A 36 3.21 -11.03 2.92
N ASN A 37 2.29 -11.85 2.42
CA ASN A 37 2.64 -13.01 1.60
C ASN A 37 3.32 -12.61 0.30
N GLU A 38 2.80 -11.60 -0.39
CA GLU A 38 3.41 -11.07 -1.61
C GLU A 38 4.79 -10.47 -1.31
N MET A 39 4.94 -9.69 -0.24
CA MET A 39 6.23 -9.15 0.20
C MET A 39 7.25 -10.28 0.45
N ASN A 40 6.86 -11.34 1.15
CA ASN A 40 7.72 -12.50 1.41
C ASN A 40 8.11 -13.23 0.11
N ALA A 41 7.18 -13.38 -0.83
CA ALA A 41 7.45 -13.99 -2.13
C ALA A 41 8.45 -13.14 -2.95
N GLN A 42 8.30 -11.81 -2.96
CA GLN A 42 9.25 -10.92 -3.63
C GLN A 42 10.61 -10.90 -2.93
N ARG A 43 10.63 -10.97 -1.59
CA ARG A 43 11.88 -11.12 -0.81
C ARG A 43 12.62 -12.39 -1.21
N ALA A 44 11.94 -13.53 -1.30
CA ALA A 44 12.53 -14.79 -1.73
C ALA A 44 13.11 -14.70 -3.15
N LYS A 45 12.36 -14.11 -4.10
CA LYS A 45 12.85 -13.87 -5.47
C LYS A 45 14.09 -12.99 -5.49
N PHE A 46 14.11 -11.91 -4.69
CA PHE A 46 15.28 -11.05 -4.55
C PHE A 46 16.49 -11.81 -4.01
N GLN A 47 16.35 -12.58 -2.92
CA GLN A 47 17.46 -13.35 -2.36
C GLN A 47 18.00 -14.39 -3.34
N LEU A 48 17.12 -15.08 -4.06
CA LEU A 48 17.54 -16.01 -5.12
C LEU A 48 18.36 -15.29 -6.19
N ARG A 49 17.88 -14.15 -6.70
CA ARG A 49 18.57 -13.39 -7.75
C ARG A 49 19.87 -12.76 -7.27
N LYS A 50 19.92 -12.31 -6.02
CA LYS A 50 21.14 -11.81 -5.39
C LYS A 50 22.27 -12.85 -5.42
N ASN A 51 21.93 -14.14 -5.31
CA ASN A 51 22.92 -15.22 -5.28
C ASN A 51 23.22 -15.82 -6.67
N THR A 52 22.31 -15.72 -7.63
CA THR A 52 22.36 -16.50 -8.89
C THR A 52 22.23 -15.68 -10.17
N GLY A 53 21.83 -14.41 -10.07
CA GLY A 53 21.39 -13.60 -11.21
C GLY A 53 22.32 -12.43 -11.56
N PRO A 54 22.19 -11.87 -12.78
CA PRO A 54 22.89 -10.65 -13.15
C PRO A 54 22.42 -9.46 -12.32
N LYS A 55 23.27 -8.44 -12.17
CA LYS A 55 23.04 -7.28 -11.29
C LYS A 55 21.70 -6.59 -11.58
N GLU A 56 21.32 -6.46 -12.84
CA GLU A 56 20.10 -5.82 -13.31
C GLU A 56 18.85 -6.59 -12.87
N ALA A 57 18.90 -7.92 -12.92
CA ALA A 57 17.80 -8.76 -12.46
C ALA A 57 17.65 -8.69 -10.94
N THR A 58 18.76 -8.61 -10.21
CA THR A 58 18.79 -8.41 -8.76
C THR A 58 18.19 -7.06 -8.37
N TYR A 59 18.58 -5.98 -9.06
CA TYR A 59 18.03 -4.65 -8.82
C TYR A 59 16.51 -4.60 -9.08
N ARG A 60 16.03 -5.18 -10.19
CA ARG A 60 14.58 -5.26 -10.46
C ARG A 60 13.83 -6.04 -9.38
N ALA A 61 14.41 -7.13 -8.88
CA ALA A 61 13.80 -7.91 -7.79
C ALA A 61 13.79 -7.13 -6.46
N LEU A 62 14.87 -6.40 -6.16
CA LEU A 62 14.97 -5.52 -5.00
C LEU A 62 13.87 -4.45 -5.02
N MET A 63 13.68 -3.75 -6.15
CA MET A 63 12.66 -2.71 -6.28
C MET A 63 11.24 -3.24 -6.08
N LYS A 64 10.94 -4.45 -6.57
CA LYS A 64 9.65 -5.12 -6.32
C LYS A 64 9.46 -5.45 -4.85
N TYR A 65 10.50 -5.96 -4.19
CA TYR A 65 10.47 -6.23 -2.76
C TYR A 65 10.27 -4.95 -1.93
N GLN A 66 11.01 -3.88 -2.22
CA GLN A 66 10.89 -2.60 -1.51
C GLN A 66 9.49 -1.99 -1.67
N ARG A 67 8.91 -2.05 -2.87
CA ARG A 67 7.52 -1.63 -3.10
C ARG A 67 6.54 -2.43 -2.24
N ALA A 68 6.68 -3.75 -2.20
CA ALA A 68 5.80 -4.61 -1.38
C ALA A 68 5.98 -4.35 0.12
N LYS A 69 7.22 -4.13 0.59
CA LYS A 69 7.52 -3.73 1.97
C LYS A 69 6.82 -2.41 2.32
N GLY A 70 6.95 -1.40 1.47
CA GLY A 70 6.30 -0.10 1.70
C GLY A 70 4.78 -0.19 1.84
N ILE A 71 4.13 -1.06 1.07
CA ILE A 71 2.69 -1.34 1.21
C ILE A 71 2.39 -1.95 2.59
N VAL A 72 3.14 -2.99 2.98
CA VAL A 72 2.95 -3.66 4.28
C VAL A 72 3.15 -2.71 5.45
N ASP A 73 4.21 -1.90 5.42
CA ASP A 73 4.50 -0.94 6.49
C ASP A 73 3.41 0.13 6.59
N SER A 74 2.89 0.61 5.45
CA SER A 74 1.79 1.56 5.42
C SER A 74 0.50 0.99 6.01
N LEU A 75 0.16 -0.25 5.69
CA LEU A 75 -1.00 -0.93 6.27
C LEU A 75 -0.83 -1.14 7.77
N ARG A 76 0.34 -1.62 8.21
CA ARG A 76 0.64 -1.82 9.63
C ARG A 76 0.55 -0.53 10.42
N TRP A 77 1.06 0.56 9.85
CA TRP A 77 0.99 1.87 10.49
C TRP A 77 -0.45 2.37 10.58
N ALA A 78 -1.21 2.29 9.48
CA ALA A 78 -2.60 2.72 9.43
C ALA A 78 -3.51 1.96 10.41
N ILE A 79 -3.27 0.66 10.62
CA ILE A 79 -4.01 -0.19 11.56
C ILE A 79 -3.56 0.01 13.01
N GLY A 80 -2.43 0.69 13.26
CA GLY A 80 -1.91 0.91 14.60
C GLY A 80 -1.16 -0.29 15.18
N THR A 81 -0.46 -1.05 14.33
CA THR A 81 0.41 -2.16 14.77
C THR A 81 1.43 -1.65 15.79
N ARG A 82 1.49 -2.26 16.97
CA ARG A 82 2.37 -1.81 18.06
C ARG A 82 3.84 -1.77 17.62
N GLY A 83 4.47 -0.62 17.79
CA GLY A 83 5.88 -0.42 17.47
C GLY A 83 6.18 -0.18 15.98
N GLN A 84 5.16 -0.17 15.11
CA GLN A 84 5.33 0.23 13.71
C GLN A 84 5.64 1.73 13.63
N ARG A 85 6.78 2.08 13.03
CA ARG A 85 7.13 3.48 12.74
C ARG A 85 6.39 3.96 11.49
N SER A 86 6.30 5.28 11.35
CA SER A 86 5.79 5.89 10.12
C SER A 86 6.65 5.45 8.93
N PRO A 87 6.06 4.92 7.84
CA PRO A 87 6.80 4.57 6.63
C PRO A 87 7.52 5.78 6.00
N LEU A 88 7.06 7.00 6.30
CA LEU A 88 7.68 8.23 5.82
C LEU A 88 8.88 8.67 6.68
N GLU A 89 8.95 8.24 7.94
CA GLU A 89 10.08 8.52 8.84
C GLU A 89 11.21 7.50 8.70
N GLU A 90 10.90 6.28 8.27
CA GLU A 90 11.91 5.23 8.01
C GLU A 90 12.78 5.51 6.78
N GLY A 91 12.39 6.47 5.92
CA GLY A 91 13.07 6.84 4.69
C GLY A 91 12.81 5.87 3.54
N LEU A 92 12.66 6.39 2.31
CA LEU A 92 12.46 5.59 1.09
C LEU A 92 13.75 4.93 0.57
N GLY A 93 14.83 4.99 1.36
CA GLY A 93 16.20 4.74 0.91
C GLY A 93 16.75 5.95 0.17
N ASP A 94 17.95 6.40 0.55
CA ASP A 94 18.71 7.40 -0.21
C ASP A 94 19.14 6.85 -1.58
#